data_AF-A0A0K0CVA3-F1
#
_entry.id   AF-A0A0K0CVA3-F1
#
_cell.length_a   1.000
_cell.length_b   1.000
_cell.length_c   1.000
_cell.angle_alpha   90.00
_cell.angle_beta   90.00
_cell.angle_gamma   90.00
#
_symmetry.space_group_name_H-M   'P 1'
#
loop_
_entity.id
_entity.type
_entity.pdbx_description
1 polymer ?
#
loop_
_entity_poly.entity_id
_entity_poly.type
_entity_poly.pdbx_seq_one_letter_code
_entity_poly.pdbx_strand_id
1 'polypeptide(L)'
;MRLNWILLLIVSILADVESQTWFTGDNSTVIGCSTHCSLDDHNLSCWNSTLNFFSKVLIGQLRHYITVQVDIDQWHRRHGESKGQDMELVALEIEKAFLNELKPKDILHSSTVIRVAKAVSDRIRNVSDHVISWTPHFQCPIPCEYRHNSYRNLFIASMVLNVCLLMAVIPFMVRFIRHDGVWNSQSRLIGS
;
A
#
# COMPACT_ATOMS: atom_id res chain seq x y z
N MET A 1 0.07 12.12 36.19
CA MET A 1 -0.81 12.41 35.03
C MET A 1 -2.22 11.99 35.37
N ARG A 2 -3.21 12.89 35.29
CA ARG A 2 -4.61 12.56 35.64
C ARG A 2 -5.15 11.54 34.63
N LEU A 3 -5.85 10.51 35.11
CA LEU A 3 -6.44 9.41 34.33
C LEU A 3 -7.21 9.88 33.08
N ASN A 4 -7.85 11.05 33.13
CA ASN A 4 -8.50 11.71 31.99
C ASN A 4 -7.56 11.98 30.80
N TRP A 5 -6.30 12.34 31.02
CA TRP A 5 -5.35 12.61 29.93
C TRP A 5 -4.92 11.33 29.21
N ILE A 6 -4.85 10.21 29.93
CA ILE A 6 -4.54 8.90 29.36
C ILE A 6 -5.72 8.40 28.52
N LEU A 7 -6.94 8.57 29.03
CA LEU A 7 -8.17 8.25 28.29
C LEU A 7 -8.32 9.09 27.02
N LEU A 8 -8.03 10.40 27.09
CA LEU A 8 -8.01 11.28 25.92
C LEU A 8 -6.95 10.84 24.89
N LEU A 9 -5.75 10.47 25.33
CA LEU A 9 -4.70 9.93 24.46
C LEU A 9 -5.13 8.62 23.77
N ILE A 10 -5.75 7.71 24.51
CA ILE A 10 -6.24 6.44 23.95
C ILE A 10 -7.36 6.68 22.93
N VAL A 11 -8.30 7.57 23.24
CA VAL A 11 -9.39 7.93 22.32
C VAL A 11 -8.85 8.63 21.07
N SER A 12 -7.86 9.52 21.21
CA SER A 12 -7.20 10.16 20.06
C SER A 12 -6.42 9.14 19.21
N ILE A 13 -5.70 8.20 19.82
CA ILE A 13 -5.00 7.14 19.08
C ILE A 13 -6.00 6.22 18.35
N LEU A 14 -7.13 5.85 18.98
CA LEU A 14 -8.17 5.05 18.33
C LEU A 14 -8.85 5.81 17.19
N ALA A 15 -9.07 7.12 17.36
CA ALA A 15 -9.61 7.98 16.30
C ALA A 15 -8.62 8.13 15.13
N ASP A 16 -7.31 8.19 15.37
CA ASP A 16 -6.29 8.25 14.31
C ASP A 16 -6.16 6.92 13.53
N VAL A 17 -6.43 5.79 14.19
CA VAL A 17 -6.46 4.48 13.53
C VAL A 17 -7.70 4.32 12.65
N GLU A 18 -8.84 4.88 13.06
CA GLU A 18 -10.06 4.95 12.25
C GLU A 18 -9.96 6.04 11.14
N SER A 19 -9.20 7.12 11.37
CA SER A 19 -9.09 8.25 10.43
C SER A 19 -8.07 8.03 9.31
N GLN A 20 -7.21 7.02 9.42
CA GLN A 20 -6.44 6.54 8.27
C GLN A 20 -7.35 5.79 7.31
N THR A 21 -8.15 6.56 6.57
CA THR A 21 -8.59 6.18 5.24
C THR A 21 -7.34 6.15 4.38
N TRP A 22 -6.60 5.05 4.45
CA TRP A 22 -5.65 4.75 3.43
C TRP A 22 -6.45 4.67 2.13
N PHE A 23 -6.44 5.76 1.36
CA PHE A 23 -6.85 5.79 -0.04
C PHE A 23 -5.84 5.00 -0.90
N THR A 24 -5.35 3.86 -0.39
CA THR A 24 -4.42 2.95 -1.05
C THR A 24 -5.15 1.66 -1.37
N GLY A 25 -5.76 1.62 -2.54
CA GLY A 25 -6.66 0.54 -2.94
C GLY A 25 -8.08 0.87 -2.51
N ASP A 26 -8.68 1.78 -3.27
CA ASP A 26 -10.07 2.15 -3.13
C ASP A 26 -10.91 0.87 -3.01
N ASN A 27 -11.78 0.80 -2.00
CA ASN A 27 -12.59 -0.38 -1.65
C ASN A 27 -13.43 -0.89 -2.86
N SER A 28 -13.56 -0.04 -3.89
CA SER A 28 -14.10 -0.31 -5.23
C SER A 28 -13.29 -1.29 -6.11
N THR A 29 -12.05 -1.63 -5.71
CA THR A 29 -11.15 -2.57 -6.40
C THR A 29 -10.92 -3.88 -5.64
N VAL A 30 -11.28 -3.98 -4.35
CA VAL A 30 -10.86 -5.09 -3.47
C VAL A 30 -12.01 -6.06 -3.13
N ILE A 31 -13.24 -5.78 -3.58
CA ILE A 31 -14.38 -6.65 -3.29
C ILE A 31 -14.64 -7.58 -4.49
N GLY A 32 -14.43 -8.88 -4.28
CA GLY A 32 -14.99 -9.94 -5.12
C GLY A 32 -14.05 -10.63 -6.12
N CYS A 33 -12.74 -10.44 -6.04
CA CYS A 33 -11.81 -11.33 -6.76
C CYS A 33 -11.61 -12.61 -5.93
N SER A 34 -11.70 -13.77 -6.56
CA SER A 34 -11.39 -15.07 -5.95
C SER A 34 -10.57 -15.93 -6.90
N THR A 35 -9.53 -16.58 -6.37
CA THR A 35 -8.68 -17.52 -7.10
C THR A 35 -9.35 -18.89 -7.28
N HIS A 36 -10.48 -19.09 -6.60
CA HIS A 36 -11.25 -20.32 -6.61
C HIS A 36 -12.45 -20.30 -7.56
N CYS A 37 -12.68 -19.21 -8.31
CA CYS A 37 -13.78 -19.16 -9.28
C CYS A 37 -13.52 -20.10 -10.46
N SER A 38 -14.58 -20.73 -10.97
CA SER A 38 -14.54 -21.54 -12.18
C SER A 38 -15.36 -20.90 -13.30
N LEU A 39 -15.00 -21.21 -14.55
CA LEU A 39 -15.85 -20.92 -15.72
C LEU A 39 -17.18 -21.67 -15.65
N ASP A 40 -17.25 -22.76 -14.90
CA ASP A 40 -18.45 -23.58 -14.72
C ASP A 40 -19.33 -23.12 -13.53
N ASP A 41 -19.03 -21.97 -12.93
CA ASP A 41 -19.84 -21.44 -11.83
C ASP A 41 -21.28 -21.16 -12.28
N HIS A 42 -22.26 -21.64 -11.50
CA HIS A 42 -23.69 -21.63 -11.84
C HIS A 42 -24.24 -20.28 -12.35
N ASN A 43 -23.73 -19.15 -11.82
CA ASN A 43 -24.19 -17.80 -12.18
C ASN A 43 -23.09 -16.93 -12.80
N LEU A 44 -21.88 -17.47 -13.04
CA LEU A 44 -20.68 -16.76 -13.55
C LEU A 44 -20.26 -15.48 -12.77
N SER A 45 -20.93 -15.14 -11.68
CA SER A 45 -20.74 -13.90 -10.93
C SER A 45 -19.34 -13.81 -10.32
N CYS A 46 -18.85 -14.92 -9.77
CA CYS A 46 -17.48 -15.03 -9.24
C CYS A 46 -16.44 -14.81 -10.34
N TRP A 47 -16.58 -15.52 -11.46
CA TRP A 47 -15.70 -15.40 -12.62
C TRP A 47 -15.67 -13.98 -13.19
N ASN A 48 -16.84 -13.38 -13.43
CA ASN A 48 -16.95 -12.03 -13.98
C ASN A 48 -16.34 -10.97 -13.06
N SER A 49 -16.52 -11.13 -11.76
CA SER A 49 -15.91 -10.23 -10.77
C SER A 49 -14.38 -10.34 -10.77
N THR A 50 -13.85 -11.56 -10.84
CA THR A 50 -12.41 -11.83 -10.94
C THR A 50 -11.81 -11.32 -12.26
N LEU A 51 -12.50 -11.50 -13.38
CA LEU A 51 -12.10 -10.96 -14.68
C LEU A 51 -12.04 -9.43 -14.68
N ASN A 52 -13.05 -8.78 -14.09
CA ASN A 52 -13.09 -7.33 -13.94
C ASN A 52 -11.92 -6.82 -13.07
N PHE A 53 -11.60 -7.53 -11.99
CA PHE A 53 -10.44 -7.23 -11.15
C PHE A 53 -9.14 -7.23 -11.96
N PHE A 54 -8.80 -8.33 -12.63
CA PHE A 54 -7.55 -8.42 -13.39
C PHE A 54 -7.49 -7.43 -14.55
N SER A 55 -8.63 -7.13 -15.18
CA SER A 55 -8.72 -6.09 -16.23
C SER A 55 -8.37 -4.70 -15.68
N LYS A 56 -8.92 -4.34 -14.51
CA LYS A 56 -8.60 -3.06 -13.85
C LYS A 56 -7.14 -2.99 -13.42
N VAL A 57 -6.60 -4.08 -12.86
CA VAL A 57 -5.20 -4.16 -12.43
C VAL A 57 -4.26 -4.01 -13.62
N LEU A 58 -4.51 -4.72 -14.74
CA LEU A 58 -3.70 -4.63 -15.95
C LEU A 58 -3.66 -3.20 -16.49
N ILE A 59 -4.82 -2.55 -16.64
CA ILE A 59 -4.88 -1.15 -17.08
C ILE A 59 -4.21 -0.21 -16.08
N GLY A 60 -4.35 -0.47 -14.78
CA GLY A 60 -3.66 0.27 -13.72
C GLY A 60 -2.13 0.19 -13.84
N GLN A 61 -1.58 -1.00 -14.08
CA GLN A 61 -0.14 -1.20 -14.28
C GLN A 61 0.37 -0.48 -15.53
N LEU A 62 -0.36 -0.57 -16.64
CA LEU A 62 0.00 0.15 -17.87
C LEU A 62 0.00 1.66 -17.66
N ARG A 63 -1.00 2.20 -16.97
CA ARG A 63 -1.05 3.64 -16.59
C ARG A 63 0.14 4.02 -15.72
N HIS A 64 0.45 3.23 -14.71
CA HIS A 64 1.58 3.49 -13.83
C HIS A 64 2.91 3.50 -14.58
N TYR A 65 3.11 2.53 -15.48
CA TYR A 65 4.31 2.49 -16.32
C TYR A 65 4.45 3.75 -17.18
N ILE A 66 3.37 4.17 -17.86
CA ILE A 66 3.35 5.42 -18.65
C ILE A 66 3.69 6.62 -17.78
N THR A 67 3.07 6.72 -16.61
CA THR A 67 3.30 7.79 -15.62
C THR A 67 4.77 7.91 -15.24
N VAL A 68 5.44 6.80 -14.94
CA VAL A 68 6.86 6.79 -14.55
C VAL A 68 7.73 7.24 -15.72
N GLN A 69 7.49 6.74 -16.93
CA GLN A 69 8.25 7.13 -18.11
C GLN A 69 8.11 8.62 -18.44
N VAL A 70 6.88 9.16 -18.33
CA VAL A 70 6.65 10.59 -18.48
C VAL A 70 7.40 11.38 -17.41
N ASP A 71 7.35 10.97 -16.14
CA ASP A 71 8.04 11.69 -15.06
C ASP A 71 9.56 11.74 -15.26
N ILE A 72 10.15 10.64 -15.75
CA ILE A 72 11.57 10.57 -16.11
C ILE A 72 11.91 11.58 -17.23
N ASP A 73 11.12 11.62 -18.31
CA ASP A 73 11.33 12.60 -19.39
C ASP A 73 11.21 14.04 -18.88
N GLN A 74 10.18 14.31 -18.07
CA GLN A 74 9.96 15.61 -17.46
C GLN A 74 11.12 16.03 -16.55
N TRP A 75 11.71 15.08 -15.83
CA TRP A 75 12.91 15.34 -15.03
C TRP A 75 14.08 15.77 -15.92
N HIS A 76 14.35 15.10 -17.05
CA HIS A 76 15.41 15.49 -17.99
C HIS A 76 15.19 16.91 -18.54
N ARG A 77 13.94 17.23 -18.94
CA ARG A 77 13.55 18.58 -19.41
C ARG A 77 13.84 19.67 -18.39
N ARG A 78 13.62 19.39 -17.10
CA ARG A 78 13.86 20.34 -16.01
C ARG A 78 15.36 20.47 -15.63
N HIS A 79 16.21 19.52 -16.04
CA HIS A 79 17.62 19.41 -15.59
C HIS A 79 18.66 19.48 -16.72
N GLY A 80 18.42 20.32 -17.73
CA GLY A 80 19.44 20.68 -18.73
C GLY A 80 19.24 20.06 -20.12
N GLU A 81 18.29 19.16 -20.30
CA GLU A 81 17.93 18.58 -21.60
C GLU A 81 16.55 19.09 -22.05
N SER A 82 16.46 20.33 -22.52
CA SER A 82 15.17 20.98 -22.85
C SER A 82 14.31 20.22 -23.88
N LYS A 83 14.93 19.37 -24.70
CA LYS A 83 14.26 18.51 -25.67
C LYS A 83 13.67 17.23 -25.07
N GLY A 84 14.00 16.91 -23.82
CA GLY A 84 13.66 15.64 -23.17
C GLY A 84 14.47 14.47 -23.72
N GLN A 85 13.98 13.27 -23.45
CA GLN A 85 14.58 12.02 -23.92
C GLN A 85 14.31 11.78 -25.42
N ASP A 86 15.18 11.00 -26.05
CA ASP A 86 14.93 10.48 -27.40
C ASP A 86 13.79 9.44 -27.36
N MET A 87 12.58 9.89 -27.74
CA MET A 87 11.39 9.06 -27.71
C MET A 87 11.43 7.88 -28.69
N GLU A 88 12.27 7.91 -29.73
CA GLU A 88 12.46 6.74 -30.60
C GLU A 88 13.30 5.68 -29.92
N LEU A 89 14.39 6.09 -29.26
CA LEU A 89 15.22 5.19 -28.46
C LEU A 89 14.41 4.58 -27.31
N VAL A 90 13.66 5.40 -26.56
CA VAL A 90 12.80 4.94 -25.47
C VAL A 90 11.78 3.91 -25.96
N ALA A 91 11.14 4.12 -27.12
CA ALA A 91 10.20 3.15 -27.68
C ALA A 91 10.86 1.80 -28.00
N LEU A 92 12.08 1.81 -28.57
CA LEU A 92 12.85 0.60 -28.85
C LEU A 92 13.25 -0.15 -27.57
N GLU A 93 13.63 0.60 -26.52
CA GLU A 93 13.98 0.03 -25.23
C GLU A 93 12.77 -0.60 -24.52
N ILE A 94 11.59 0.04 -24.58
CA ILE A 94 10.33 -0.50 -24.06
C ILE A 94 10.00 -1.82 -24.77
N GLU A 95 10.06 -1.85 -26.10
CA GLU A 95 9.79 -3.07 -26.88
C GLU A 95 10.74 -4.20 -26.49
N LYS A 96 12.04 -3.90 -26.44
CA LYS A 96 13.07 -4.88 -26.05
C LYS A 96 12.87 -5.39 -24.63
N ALA A 97 12.55 -4.51 -23.69
CA ALA A 97 12.27 -4.88 -22.30
C ALA A 97 11.07 -5.85 -22.23
N PHE A 98 9.99 -5.54 -22.93
CA PHE A 98 8.80 -6.39 -22.93
C PHE A 98 9.06 -7.75 -23.60
N LEU A 99 9.86 -7.77 -24.65
CA LEU A 99 10.28 -9.01 -25.31
C LEU A 99 11.19 -9.88 -24.43
N ASN A 100 12.02 -9.27 -23.59
CA ASN A 100 12.89 -10.02 -22.68
C ASN A 100 12.13 -10.70 -21.53
N GLU A 101 10.95 -10.19 -21.16
CA GLU A 101 10.11 -10.77 -20.12
C GLU A 101 9.27 -11.96 -20.60
N LEU A 102 9.17 -12.18 -21.92
CA LEU A 102 8.48 -13.33 -22.51
C LEU A 102 9.22 -14.63 -22.19
N LYS A 103 8.50 -15.58 -21.58
CA LYS A 103 9.05 -16.90 -21.27
C LYS A 103 8.81 -17.90 -22.41
N PRO A 104 9.61 -18.98 -22.52
CA PRO A 104 9.30 -20.05 -23.45
C PRO A 104 7.92 -20.66 -23.13
N LYS A 105 7.08 -20.81 -24.16
CA LYS A 105 5.68 -21.30 -24.06
C LYS A 105 4.71 -20.37 -23.32
N ASP A 106 4.95 -19.06 -23.37
CA ASP A 106 3.98 -18.09 -22.88
C ASP A 106 2.68 -18.10 -23.69
N ILE A 107 1.58 -17.65 -23.06
CA ILE A 107 0.27 -17.48 -23.72
C ILE A 107 0.32 -16.28 -24.67
N LEU A 108 1.17 -15.29 -24.35
CA LEU A 108 1.35 -14.10 -25.17
C LEU A 108 2.34 -14.37 -26.31
N HIS A 109 1.93 -14.00 -27.53
CA HIS A 109 2.82 -13.98 -28.68
C HIS A 109 3.64 -12.69 -28.73
N SER A 110 4.85 -12.76 -29.29
CA SER A 110 5.73 -11.60 -29.50
C SER A 110 5.03 -10.46 -30.26
N SER A 111 4.21 -10.78 -31.26
CA SER A 111 3.42 -9.78 -32.01
C SER A 111 2.42 -9.01 -31.15
N THR A 112 1.79 -9.65 -30.17
CA THR A 112 0.90 -9.00 -29.21
C THR A 112 1.69 -8.08 -28.30
N VAL A 113 2.83 -8.54 -27.80
CA VAL A 113 3.70 -7.77 -26.91
C VAL A 113 4.24 -6.51 -27.59
N ILE A 114 4.67 -6.62 -28.85
CA ILE A 114 5.11 -5.48 -29.67
C ILE A 114 3.98 -4.46 -29.84
N ARG A 115 2.73 -4.91 -30.07
CA ARG A 115 1.58 -4.00 -30.18
C ARG A 115 1.31 -3.26 -28.87
N VAL A 116 1.42 -3.94 -27.73
CA VAL A 116 1.24 -3.30 -26.41
C VAL A 116 2.36 -2.30 -26.14
N ALA A 117 3.62 -2.68 -26.38
CA ALA A 117 4.78 -1.81 -26.24
C ALA A 117 4.62 -0.53 -27.07
N LYS A 118 4.20 -0.67 -28.33
CA LYS A 118 3.92 0.45 -29.22
C LYS A 118 2.79 1.36 -28.69
N ALA A 119 1.68 0.78 -28.24
CA ALA A 119 0.57 1.56 -27.70
C ALA A 119 0.97 2.36 -26.45
N VAL A 120 1.83 1.79 -25.62
CA VAL A 120 2.39 2.43 -24.43
C VAL A 120 3.37 3.55 -24.83
N SER A 121 4.32 3.28 -25.73
CA SER A 121 5.30 4.27 -26.18
C SER A 121 4.66 5.45 -26.91
N ASP A 122 3.68 5.20 -27.77
CA ASP A 122 2.94 6.25 -28.47
C ASP A 122 2.20 7.16 -27.47
N ARG A 123 1.66 6.58 -26.40
CA ARG A 123 1.01 7.35 -25.34
C ARG A 123 1.99 8.18 -24.53
N ILE A 124 3.17 7.64 -24.20
CA ILE A 124 4.24 8.38 -23.49
C ILE A 124 4.65 9.59 -24.32
N ARG A 125 4.97 9.37 -25.61
CA ARG A 125 5.36 10.44 -26.55
C ARG A 125 4.33 11.56 -26.59
N ASN A 126 3.05 11.21 -26.71
CA ASN A 126 1.95 12.18 -26.78
C ASN A 126 1.69 12.94 -25.47
N VAL A 127 2.09 12.42 -24.31
CA VAL A 127 1.91 13.10 -23.02
C VAL A 127 3.16 13.91 -22.64
N SER A 128 4.33 13.47 -23.07
CA SER A 128 5.62 14.08 -22.74
C SER A 128 6.01 15.29 -23.60
N ASP A 129 5.19 15.63 -24.61
CA ASP A 129 5.51 16.65 -25.63
C ASP A 129 5.61 18.08 -25.09
N HIS A 130 5.17 18.32 -23.85
CA HIS A 130 5.27 19.59 -23.15
C HIS A 130 5.68 19.40 -21.69
N VAL A 131 6.14 20.49 -21.04
CA VAL A 131 6.48 20.44 -19.61
C VAL A 131 5.22 20.42 -18.77
N ILE A 132 5.10 19.40 -17.91
CA ILE A 132 3.97 19.19 -17.00
C ILE A 132 4.40 19.55 -15.57
N SER A 133 3.52 20.18 -14.79
CA SER A 133 3.79 20.62 -13.41
C SER A 133 3.30 19.66 -12.32
N TRP A 134 2.48 18.66 -12.66
CA TRP A 134 1.96 17.68 -11.70
C TRP A 134 2.69 16.33 -11.81
N THR A 135 2.94 15.70 -10.66
CA THR A 135 3.34 14.28 -10.61
C THR A 135 2.11 13.42 -10.80
N PRO A 136 2.09 12.45 -11.73
CA PRO A 136 0.89 11.65 -11.92
C PRO A 136 0.70 10.70 -10.73
N HIS A 137 -0.53 10.64 -10.20
CA HIS A 137 -0.87 9.77 -9.08
C HIS A 137 -0.73 8.30 -9.50
N PHE A 138 -0.10 7.48 -8.65
CA PHE A 138 -0.04 6.05 -8.86
C PHE A 138 -0.40 5.28 -7.57
N GLN A 139 -0.99 4.11 -7.77
CA GLN A 139 -1.39 3.20 -6.70
C GLN A 139 -0.83 1.81 -7.01
N CYS A 140 -0.19 1.20 -6.01
CA CYS A 140 0.26 -0.19 -6.12
C CYS A 140 -0.97 -1.12 -6.12
N PRO A 141 -0.97 -2.18 -6.95
CA PRO A 141 -2.08 -3.11 -6.99
C PRO A 141 -2.09 -3.92 -5.68
N ILE A 142 -3.27 -4.06 -5.09
CA ILE A 142 -3.48 -4.98 -3.97
C ILE A 142 -3.65 -6.39 -4.55
N PRO A 143 -3.11 -7.45 -3.92
CA PRO A 143 -3.30 -8.81 -4.40
C PRO A 143 -4.79 -9.22 -4.39
N CYS A 144 -5.18 -10.11 -5.30
CA CYS A 144 -6.49 -10.76 -5.26
C CYS A 144 -6.68 -11.46 -3.90
N GLU A 145 -7.89 -11.46 -3.35
CA GLU A 145 -8.23 -12.03 -2.03
C GLU A 145 -7.51 -11.40 -0.82
N TYR A 146 -6.97 -10.18 -0.96
CA TYR A 146 -6.28 -9.52 0.15
C TYR A 146 -7.21 -9.26 1.35
N ARG A 147 -6.92 -9.94 2.46
CA ARG A 147 -7.72 -9.89 3.68
C ARG A 147 -7.27 -8.76 4.61
N HIS A 148 -7.55 -7.52 4.22
CA HIS A 148 -7.21 -6.32 5.00
C HIS A 148 -7.73 -6.35 6.45
N ASN A 149 -8.90 -6.96 6.67
CA ASN A 149 -9.52 -7.09 7.99
C ASN A 149 -8.64 -7.83 8.99
N SER A 150 -7.84 -8.81 8.57
CA SER A 150 -7.01 -9.59 9.49
C SER A 150 -5.89 -8.73 10.09
N TYR A 151 -5.18 -7.97 9.25
CA TYR A 151 -4.10 -7.08 9.72
C TYR A 151 -4.65 -5.93 10.58
N ARG A 152 -5.79 -5.34 10.19
CA ARG A 152 -6.45 -4.31 11.00
C ARG A 152 -6.84 -4.85 12.37
N ASN A 153 -7.45 -6.04 12.43
CA ASN A 153 -7.87 -6.64 13.69
C ASN A 153 -6.68 -7.02 14.59
N LEU A 154 -5.58 -7.54 14.00
CA LEU A 154 -4.34 -7.82 14.73
C LEU A 154 -3.71 -6.56 15.31
N PHE A 155 -3.69 -5.47 14.53
CA PHE A 155 -3.18 -4.19 14.98
C PHE A 155 -4.01 -3.63 16.15
N ILE A 156 -5.34 -3.64 16.02
CA ILE A 156 -6.25 -3.22 17.09
C ILE A 156 -6.05 -4.09 18.34
N ALA A 157 -5.99 -5.42 18.19
CA ALA A 157 -5.78 -6.34 19.31
C ALA A 157 -4.44 -6.07 20.02
N SER A 158 -3.36 -5.83 19.26
CA SER A 158 -2.05 -5.46 19.81
C SER A 158 -2.11 -4.16 20.60
N MET A 159 -2.77 -3.13 20.07
CA MET A 159 -2.92 -1.85 20.79
C MET A 159 -3.70 -2.02 22.10
N VAL A 160 -4.80 -2.76 22.08
CA VAL A 160 -5.60 -3.06 23.28
C VAL A 160 -4.77 -3.82 24.32
N LEU A 161 -4.01 -4.84 23.91
CA LEU A 161 -3.14 -5.61 24.82
C LEU A 161 -2.08 -4.73 25.48
N ASN A 162 -1.42 -3.85 24.71
CA ASN A 162 -0.42 -2.94 25.25
C ASN A 162 -1.02 -1.95 26.26
N VAL A 163 -2.21 -1.41 25.99
CA VAL A 163 -2.92 -0.53 26.93
C VAL A 163 -3.30 -1.27 28.21
N CYS A 164 -3.84 -2.49 28.11
CA CYS A 164 -4.16 -3.33 29.25
C CYS A 164 -2.93 -3.64 30.11
N LEU A 165 -1.78 -3.92 29.48
CA LEU A 165 -0.53 -4.18 30.16
C LEU A 165 -0.05 -2.96 30.94
N LEU A 166 -0.10 -1.76 30.35
CA LEU A 166 0.22 -0.52 31.05
C LEU A 166 -0.72 -0.27 32.25
N MET A 167 -2.02 -0.52 32.09
CA MET A 167 -2.99 -0.39 33.18
C MET A 167 -2.76 -1.40 34.31
N ALA A 168 -2.19 -2.57 34.05
CA ALA A 168 -1.89 -3.56 35.10
C ALA A 168 -0.54 -3.29 35.79
N VAL A 169 0.50 -2.99 35.02
CA VAL A 169 1.88 -2.85 35.51
C VAL A 169 2.05 -1.58 36.36
N ILE A 170 1.50 -0.45 35.92
CA ILE A 170 1.64 0.83 36.64
C ILE A 170 1.11 0.75 38.09
N PRO A 171 -0.14 0.32 38.36
CA PRO A 171 -0.64 0.23 39.73
C PRO A 171 0.08 -0.85 40.54
N PHE A 172 0.52 -1.95 39.91
CA PHE A 172 1.33 -2.97 40.58
C PHE A 172 2.67 -2.39 41.07
N MET A 173 3.41 -1.69 40.20
CA MET A 173 4.67 -1.05 40.56
C MET A 173 4.48 0.03 41.64
N VAL A 174 3.41 0.83 41.55
CA VAL A 174 3.10 1.84 42.58
C VAL A 174 2.80 1.19 43.93
N ARG A 175 2.06 0.09 43.96
CA ARG A 175 1.81 -0.67 45.20
C ARG A 175 3.08 -1.26 45.77
N PHE A 176 3.94 -1.83 44.91
CA PHE A 176 5.21 -2.43 45.30
C PHE A 176 6.14 -1.40 45.95
N ILE A 177 6.37 -0.26 45.28
CA ILE A 177 7.22 0.83 45.80
C ILE A 177 6.67 1.37 47.13
N ARG A 178 5.34 1.52 47.25
CA ARG A 178 4.73 1.99 48.50
C ARG A 178 4.91 1.00 49.65
N HIS A 179 4.83 -0.30 49.37
CA HIS A 179 5.05 -1.34 50.36
C HIS A 179 6.51 -1.35 50.83
N ASP A 180 7.48 -1.30 49.92
CA ASP A 180 8.91 -1.22 50.26
C ASP A 180 9.25 0.04 51.07
N GLY A 181 8.63 1.18 50.74
CA GLY A 181 8.78 2.42 51.50
C GLY A 181 8.25 2.32 52.94
N VAL A 182 7.18 1.55 53.17
CA VAL A 182 6.62 1.30 54.51
C VAL A 182 7.49 0.31 55.30
N TRP A 183 8.00 -0.74 54.67
CA TRP A 183 8.91 -1.67 55.32
C TRP A 183 10.23 -1.02 55.72
N ASN A 184 10.80 -0.16 54.87
CA ASN A 184 12.01 0.59 55.19
C ASN A 184 11.84 1.65 56.30
N SER A 185 10.64 2.17 56.52
CA SER A 185 10.38 3.10 57.63
C SER A 185 10.19 2.38 58.96
N GLN A 186 9.54 1.21 58.95
CA GLN A 186 9.37 0.38 60.15
C GLN A 186 10.69 -0.21 60.66
N SER A 187 11.58 -0.68 59.77
CA SER A 187 12.88 -1.21 60.17
C SER A 187 13.81 -0.16 60.79
N ARG A 188 13.70 1.12 60.38
CA ARG A 188 14.44 2.23 60.99
C ARG A 188 13.94 2.60 62.40
N LEU A 189 12.66 2.40 62.68
CA LEU A 189 12.07 2.70 64.01
C LEU A 189 12.33 1.61 65.05
N ILE A 190 12.59 0.38 64.62
CA ILE A 190 12.91 -0.74 65.52
C ILE A 190 14.43 -0.83 65.79
N GLY A 191 15.26 -0.18 64.95
CA GLY A 191 16.72 -0.13 65.08
C GLY A 191 17.29 1.09 65.83
N SER A 192 16.45 1.99 66.35
CA SER A 192 16.84 3.12 67.22
C SER A 192 16.42 2.86 68.66
#